data_AF-A0A6H0WTF4-F1
#
_entry.id   AF-A0A6H0WTF4-F1
#
_cell.length_a   1.000
_cell.length_b   1.000
_cell.length_c   1.000
_cell.angle_alpha   90.00
_cell.angle_beta   90.00
_cell.angle_gamma   90.00
#
_symmetry.space_group_name_H-M   'P 1'
#
loop_
_entity.id
_entity.type
_entity.pdbx_description
1 polymer ?
#
loop_
_entity_poly.entity_id
_entity_poly.type
_entity_poly.pdbx_seq_one_letter_code
_entity_poly.pdbx_strand_id
1 'polypeptide(L)'
;MINPKKILIAGAVLLISLTCVFYINHQLNKPEKSEVTGGKKNMNNKEKSEQEKAESYVEEMKPKIEEELRKEDIHHFIKSVTFEDKVNINPMGRIVVNGYINDNPDKFDFSADLIYDSNKVDGISYSQDVSDRFRDWSEYSKEVKDKYIKTAYPDKKEREQYLKDIGEMK
;
A
#
# COMPACT_ATOMS: atom_id res chain seq x y z
N MET A 1 -5.03 28.52 61.39
CA MET A 1 -5.01 27.05 61.52
C MET A 1 -4.96 26.42 60.13
N ILE A 2 -3.82 25.85 59.74
CA ILE A 2 -3.66 25.21 58.44
C ILE A 2 -4.34 23.83 58.51
N ASN A 3 -5.24 23.56 57.57
CA ASN A 3 -6.11 22.39 57.61
C ASN A 3 -5.31 21.15 57.19
N PRO A 4 -5.11 20.15 58.07
CA PRO A 4 -4.16 19.06 57.85
C PRO A 4 -4.48 18.20 56.62
N LYS A 5 -5.76 18.12 56.22
CA LYS A 5 -6.18 17.44 54.99
C LYS A 5 -5.66 18.12 53.72
N LYS A 6 -5.52 19.46 53.71
CA LYS A 6 -5.01 20.21 52.55
C LYS A 6 -3.49 20.08 52.40
N ILE A 7 -2.77 19.95 53.52
CA ILE A 7 -1.32 19.68 53.51
C ILE A 7 -1.05 18.28 52.96
N LEU A 8 -1.86 17.29 53.35
CA LEU A 8 -1.69 15.90 52.91
C LEU A 8 -1.94 15.73 51.39
N ILE A 9 -2.94 16.43 50.86
CA ILE A 9 -3.25 16.42 49.41
C ILE A 9 -2.17 17.16 48.61
N ALA A 10 -1.70 18.32 49.08
CA ALA A 10 -0.62 19.07 48.41
C ALA A 10 0.70 18.28 48.38
N GLY A 11 1.03 17.57 49.48
CA GLY A 11 2.21 16.71 49.54
C GLY A 11 2.14 15.51 48.59
N ALA A 12 0.96 14.90 48.44
CA ALA A 12 0.76 13.77 47.52
C ALA A 12 0.91 14.18 46.04
N VAL A 13 0.41 15.35 45.65
CA VAL A 13 0.51 15.86 44.27
C VAL A 13 1.97 16.19 43.89
N LEU A 14 2.77 16.71 44.83
CA LEU A 14 4.19 16.98 44.62
C LEU A 14 5.04 15.71 44.45
N LEU A 15 4.70 14.63 45.15
CA LEU A 15 5.42 13.35 45.01
C LEU A 15 5.12 12.69 43.66
N ILE A 16 3.88 12.73 43.21
CA ILE A 16 3.48 12.14 41.91
C ILE A 16 4.16 12.89 40.75
N SER A 17 4.20 14.23 40.78
CA SER A 17 4.83 15.01 39.71
C SER A 17 6.34 14.74 39.58
N LEU A 18 7.06 14.59 40.70
CA LEU A 18 8.48 14.26 40.70
C LEU A 18 8.75 12.85 40.13
N THR A 19 7.91 11.86 40.45
CA THR A 19 8.05 10.51 39.88
C THR A 19 7.74 10.44 38.39
N CYS A 20 6.76 11.21 37.88
CA CYS A 20 6.46 11.29 36.46
C CYS A 20 7.61 11.92 35.66
N VAL A 21 8.21 13.01 36.16
CA VAL A 21 9.36 13.64 35.49
C VAL A 21 10.57 12.70 35.48
N PHE A 22 10.84 12.01 36.60
CA PHE A 22 11.92 11.02 36.65
C PHE A 22 11.68 9.84 35.70
N TYR A 23 10.45 9.32 35.62
CA TYR A 23 10.10 8.22 34.72
C TYR A 23 10.21 8.61 33.23
N ILE A 24 9.72 9.81 32.86
CA ILE A 24 9.84 10.34 31.49
C ILE A 24 11.32 10.57 31.13
N ASN A 25 12.10 11.16 32.03
CA ASN A 25 13.52 11.40 31.80
C ASN A 25 14.33 10.09 31.76
N HIS A 26 13.94 9.05 32.52
CA HIS A 26 14.58 7.74 32.48
C HIS A 26 14.19 6.91 31.24
N GLN A 27 12.96 7.04 30.72
CA GLN A 27 12.56 6.37 29.48
C GLN A 27 13.15 7.04 28.23
N LEU A 28 13.33 8.37 28.24
CA LEU A 28 13.96 9.12 27.15
C LEU A 28 15.50 9.05 27.15
N ASN A 29 16.13 8.83 28.32
CA ASN A 29 17.59 8.69 28.44
C ASN A 29 18.08 7.25 28.51
N LYS A 30 17.28 6.25 28.10
CA LYS A 30 17.82 4.90 27.89
C LYS A 30 18.83 4.97 26.74
N PRO A 31 20.13 4.69 26.96
CA PRO A 31 21.07 4.60 25.87
C PRO A 31 20.73 3.32 25.10
N GLU A 32 20.19 3.47 23.89
CA GLU A 32 20.31 2.41 22.90
C GLU A 32 21.80 2.18 22.69
N LYS A 33 22.23 0.92 22.88
CA LYS A 33 23.62 0.50 22.67
C LYS A 33 23.98 0.72 21.21
N SER A 34 24.69 1.81 20.92
CA SER A 34 25.36 2.03 19.64
C SER A 34 26.84 1.73 19.77
N GLU A 35 27.26 0.63 19.15
CA GLU A 35 28.60 0.39 18.60
C GLU A 35 28.34 0.26 17.09
N VAL A 36 28.89 1.03 16.14
CA VAL A 36 30.23 1.61 15.98
C VAL A 36 30.19 2.76 14.92
N THR A 37 30.89 3.86 15.25
CA THR A 37 31.48 4.95 14.44
C THR A 37 30.74 5.68 13.30
N GLY A 38 30.59 7.00 13.50
CA GLY A 38 31.26 7.97 12.61
C GLY A 38 30.37 9.03 11.94
N GLY A 39 30.34 10.25 12.48
CA GLY A 39 29.99 11.46 11.72
C GLY A 39 29.05 12.42 12.44
N LYS A 40 29.59 13.52 12.97
CA LYS A 40 28.80 14.69 13.40
C LYS A 40 28.04 15.25 12.19
N LYS A 41 26.71 15.20 12.20
CA LYS A 41 25.85 16.05 11.35
C LYS A 41 24.96 16.89 12.24
N ASN A 42 25.13 18.20 12.14
CA ASN A 42 24.22 19.20 12.65
C ASN A 42 22.86 19.00 11.93
N MET A 43 21.91 18.33 12.57
CA MET A 43 20.54 18.19 12.07
C MET A 43 19.77 19.48 12.36
N ASN A 44 19.90 20.44 11.45
CA ASN A 44 19.02 21.60 11.37
C ASN A 44 18.46 21.72 9.94
N ASN A 45 17.87 20.61 9.47
CA ASN A 45 16.96 20.54 8.34
C ASN A 45 15.97 19.42 8.67
N LYS A 46 14.68 19.73 8.72
CA LYS A 46 13.61 18.75 8.90
C LYS A 46 13.41 18.02 7.55
N GLU A 47 14.42 17.25 7.14
CA GLU A 47 14.30 16.39 5.96
C GLU A 47 13.16 15.40 6.19
N LYS A 48 12.26 15.27 5.20
CA LYS A 48 11.19 14.28 5.21
C LYS A 48 11.77 12.89 5.40
N SER A 49 11.06 12.02 6.11
CA SER A 49 11.46 10.61 6.24
C SER A 49 11.47 9.94 4.85
N GLU A 50 12.26 8.88 4.68
CA GLU A 50 12.27 8.11 3.42
C GLU A 50 10.88 7.56 3.07
N GLN A 51 10.07 7.25 4.09
CA GLN A 51 8.68 6.86 3.92
C GLN A 51 7.82 7.99 3.36
N GLU A 52 7.90 9.20 3.93
CA GLU A 52 7.14 10.37 3.45
C GLU A 52 7.53 10.76 2.01
N LYS A 53 8.80 10.56 1.63
CA LYS A 53 9.27 10.75 0.27
C LYS A 53 8.66 9.72 -0.68
N ALA A 54 8.67 8.44 -0.29
CA ALA A 54 8.06 7.37 -1.08
C ALA A 54 6.55 7.58 -1.26
N GLU A 55 5.83 7.94 -0.20
CA GLU A 55 4.40 8.25 -0.26
C GLU A 55 4.11 9.42 -1.22
N SER A 56 4.89 10.51 -1.12
CA SER A 56 4.76 11.64 -2.05
C SER A 56 5.00 11.23 -3.50
N TYR A 57 6.04 10.42 -3.76
CA TYR A 57 6.35 9.91 -5.10
C TYR A 57 5.28 8.97 -5.63
N VAL A 58 4.68 8.13 -4.78
CA VAL A 58 3.58 7.24 -5.17
C VAL A 58 2.37 8.05 -5.64
N GLU A 59 1.98 9.11 -4.92
CA GLU A 59 0.87 9.97 -5.36
C GLU A 59 1.11 10.56 -6.75
N GLU A 60 2.35 10.97 -7.05
CA GLU A 60 2.73 11.46 -8.39
C GLU A 60 2.69 10.37 -9.46
N MET A 61 2.95 9.11 -9.09
CA MET A 61 3.03 7.97 -9.99
C MET A 61 1.69 7.24 -10.20
N LYS A 62 0.69 7.43 -9.32
CA LYS A 62 -0.66 6.84 -9.46
C LYS A 62 -1.27 6.99 -10.87
N PRO A 63 -1.26 8.19 -11.51
CA PRO A 63 -1.80 8.35 -12.86
C PRO A 63 -1.09 7.48 -13.91
N LYS A 64 0.23 7.27 -13.78
CA LYS A 64 1.00 6.42 -14.70
C LYS A 64 0.72 4.94 -14.49
N ILE A 65 0.51 4.52 -13.23
CA ILE A 65 0.09 3.14 -12.94
C ILE A 65 -1.28 2.86 -13.57
N GLU A 66 -2.24 3.78 -13.42
CA GLU A 66 -3.55 3.66 -14.06
C GLU A 66 -3.45 3.65 -15.60
N GLU A 67 -2.57 4.47 -16.17
CA GLU A 67 -2.32 4.47 -17.61
C GLU A 67 -1.81 3.11 -18.12
N GLU A 68 -0.83 2.51 -17.45
CA GLU A 68 -0.31 1.18 -17.82
C GLU A 68 -1.37 0.09 -17.67
N LEU A 69 -2.15 0.08 -16.59
CA LEU A 69 -3.29 -0.86 -16.44
C LEU A 69 -4.30 -0.73 -17.59
N ARG A 70 -4.65 0.50 -17.99
CA ARG A 70 -5.61 0.75 -19.07
C ARG A 70 -5.05 0.42 -20.46
N LYS A 71 -3.73 0.39 -20.66
CA LYS A 71 -3.11 -0.09 -21.91
C LYS A 71 -3.26 -1.59 -22.06
N GLU A 72 -3.16 -2.35 -20.98
CA GLU A 72 -3.34 -3.81 -20.99
C GLU A 72 -4.82 -4.24 -21.06
N ASP A 73 -5.73 -3.39 -20.59
CA ASP A 73 -7.18 -3.63 -20.64
C ASP A 73 -7.79 -3.42 -22.04
N ILE A 74 -7.55 -4.38 -22.93
CA ILE A 74 -8.07 -4.36 -24.31
C ILE A 74 -9.60 -4.52 -24.40
N HIS A 75 -10.26 -4.97 -23.32
CA HIS A 75 -11.70 -5.23 -23.30
C HIS A 75 -12.51 -4.10 -22.63
N HIS A 76 -11.83 -3.05 -22.17
CA HIS A 76 -12.45 -1.94 -21.42
C HIS A 76 -13.18 -2.41 -20.14
N PHE A 77 -12.63 -3.42 -19.49
CA PHE A 77 -13.12 -3.96 -18.23
C PHE A 77 -12.97 -2.99 -17.05
N ILE A 78 -11.90 -2.17 -17.02
CA ILE A 78 -11.58 -1.24 -15.94
C ILE A 78 -12.54 -0.04 -15.96
N LYS A 79 -13.42 0.02 -14.96
CA LYS A 79 -14.32 1.16 -14.70
C LYS A 79 -13.75 2.08 -13.63
N SER A 80 -13.15 1.53 -12.58
CA SER A 80 -12.49 2.26 -11.50
C SER A 80 -11.17 1.59 -11.10
N VAL A 81 -10.23 2.40 -10.63
CA VAL A 81 -8.96 1.97 -10.02
C VAL A 81 -8.89 2.61 -8.65
N THR A 82 -8.62 1.80 -7.62
CA THR A 82 -8.48 2.25 -6.24
C THR A 82 -7.11 1.81 -5.71
N PHE A 83 -6.34 2.76 -5.21
CA PHE A 83 -5.03 2.51 -4.61
C PHE A 83 -5.18 2.32 -3.10
N GLU A 84 -4.45 1.36 -2.54
CA GLU A 84 -4.36 1.21 -1.09
C GLU A 84 -3.47 2.30 -0.48
N ASP A 85 -3.82 2.79 0.71
CA ASP A 85 -3.08 3.87 1.38
C ASP A 85 -1.65 3.46 1.80
N LYS A 86 -1.40 2.16 1.93
CA LYS A 86 -0.15 1.65 2.47
C LYS A 86 0.92 1.55 1.39
N VAL A 87 1.91 2.44 1.47
CA VAL A 87 3.13 2.36 0.67
C VAL A 87 4.16 1.49 1.37
N ASN A 88 4.68 0.47 0.68
CA ASN A 88 5.70 -0.43 1.21
C ASN A 88 7.01 -0.29 0.44
N ILE A 89 8.12 -0.14 1.15
CA ILE A 89 9.46 -0.13 0.56
C ILE A 89 10.10 -1.48 0.87
N ASN A 90 10.40 -2.27 -0.16
CA ASN A 90 11.03 -3.57 0.05
C ASN A 90 12.53 -3.42 0.42
N PRO A 91 13.20 -4.48 0.93
CA PRO A 91 14.62 -4.41 1.30
C PRO A 91 15.58 -4.02 0.16
N MET A 92 15.14 -4.12 -1.09
CA MET A 92 15.92 -3.69 -2.26
C MET A 92 15.67 -2.22 -2.64
N GLY A 93 14.85 -1.50 -1.87
CA GLY A 93 14.52 -0.10 -2.13
C GLY A 93 13.46 0.11 -3.22
N ARG A 94 12.77 -0.94 -3.67
CA ARG A 94 11.61 -0.79 -4.57
C ARG A 94 10.39 -0.40 -3.76
N ILE A 95 9.59 0.49 -4.32
CA ILE A 95 8.32 0.92 -3.75
C ILE A 95 7.22 0.08 -4.35
N VAL A 96 6.48 -0.64 -3.52
CA VAL A 96 5.35 -1.47 -3.92
C VAL A 96 4.07 -0.71 -3.65
N VAL A 97 3.25 -0.56 -4.69
CA VAL A 97 1.95 0.11 -4.66
C VAL A 97 0.87 -0.90 -4.98
N ASN A 98 0.03 -1.20 -3.99
CA ASN A 98 -1.10 -2.10 -4.16
C ASN A 98 -2.37 -1.34 -4.49
N GLY A 99 -3.30 -2.03 -5.15
CA GLY A 99 -4.63 -1.52 -5.41
C GLY A 99 -5.55 -2.59 -5.96
N TYR A 100 -6.74 -2.18 -6.34
CA TYR A 100 -7.72 -3.03 -6.97
C TYR A 100 -8.57 -2.28 -7.97
N ILE A 101 -9.23 -3.04 -8.86
CA ILE A 101 -10.08 -2.55 -9.93
C ILE A 101 -11.54 -2.83 -9.59
N ASN A 102 -12.45 -1.97 -10.05
CA ASN A 102 -13.91 -2.18 -10.00
C ASN A 102 -14.45 -2.50 -8.60
N ASP A 103 -13.86 -1.91 -7.56
CA ASP A 103 -14.25 -2.05 -6.16
C ASP A 103 -14.31 -3.49 -5.64
N ASN A 104 -13.45 -4.38 -6.17
CA ASN A 104 -13.41 -5.79 -5.78
C ASN A 104 -11.98 -6.24 -5.42
N PRO A 105 -11.49 -5.91 -4.21
CA PRO A 105 -10.13 -6.25 -3.77
C PRO A 105 -9.87 -7.76 -3.68
N ASP A 106 -10.90 -8.58 -3.50
CA ASP A 106 -10.72 -10.04 -3.33
C ASP A 106 -10.42 -10.76 -4.65
N LYS A 107 -10.81 -10.17 -5.78
CA LYS A 107 -10.65 -10.78 -7.11
C LYS A 107 -9.86 -9.95 -8.08
N PHE A 108 -9.87 -8.63 -7.95
CA PHE A 108 -9.35 -7.72 -8.96
C PHE A 108 -8.20 -6.86 -8.43
N ASP A 109 -7.33 -7.45 -7.61
CA ASP A 109 -6.13 -6.80 -7.10
C ASP A 109 -5.00 -6.70 -8.12
N PHE A 110 -4.15 -5.69 -7.91
CA PHE A 110 -2.88 -5.49 -8.60
C PHE A 110 -1.81 -4.98 -7.63
N SER A 111 -0.55 -5.20 -8.00
CA SER A 111 0.65 -4.70 -7.33
C SER A 111 1.61 -4.14 -8.37
N ALA A 112 1.94 -2.86 -8.24
CA ALA A 112 2.87 -2.14 -9.10
C ALA A 112 4.19 -1.87 -8.38
N ASP A 113 5.29 -2.16 -9.06
CA ASP A 113 6.64 -1.88 -8.59
C ASP A 113 7.15 -0.56 -9.17
N LEU A 114 7.65 0.31 -8.30
CA LEU A 114 8.29 1.56 -8.65
C LEU A 114 9.73 1.59 -8.16
N ILE A 115 10.58 2.25 -8.93
CA ILE A 115 11.93 2.63 -8.52
C ILE A 115 11.92 4.15 -8.34
N TYR A 116 12.44 4.62 -7.21
CA TYR A 116 12.49 6.05 -6.89
C TYR A 116 13.20 6.83 -8.02
N ASP A 117 12.66 7.99 -8.39
CA ASP A 117 13.15 8.87 -9.47
C ASP A 117 13.26 8.25 -10.89
N SER A 118 12.82 7.01 -11.10
CA SER A 118 12.82 6.39 -12.44
C SER A 118 11.77 7.01 -13.38
N ASN A 119 10.75 7.66 -12.80
CA ASN A 119 9.58 8.20 -13.48
C ASN A 119 8.79 7.18 -14.31
N LYS A 120 9.01 5.88 -14.09
CA LYS A 120 8.41 4.76 -14.81
C LYS A 120 7.82 3.75 -13.84
N VAL A 121 6.79 3.06 -14.29
CA VAL A 121 6.33 1.83 -13.63
C VAL A 121 7.27 0.71 -14.07
N ASP A 122 7.94 0.06 -13.12
CA ASP A 122 8.95 -0.96 -13.44
C ASP A 122 8.31 -2.31 -13.78
N GLY A 123 7.15 -2.58 -13.17
CA GLY A 123 6.32 -3.72 -13.49
C GLY A 123 4.97 -3.64 -12.79
N ILE A 124 3.97 -4.30 -13.37
CA ILE A 124 2.67 -4.50 -12.75
C ILE A 124 2.40 -6.00 -12.75
N SER A 125 1.94 -6.48 -11.60
CA SER A 125 1.37 -7.81 -11.45
C SER A 125 -0.08 -7.66 -11.00
N TYR A 126 -0.90 -8.65 -11.31
CA TYR A 126 -2.30 -8.65 -10.96
C TYR A 126 -2.79 -10.08 -10.75
N SER A 127 -3.92 -10.20 -10.08
CA SER A 127 -4.64 -11.46 -9.90
C SER A 127 -4.92 -12.19 -11.22
N GLN A 128 -5.10 -13.51 -11.12
CA GLN A 128 -5.45 -14.34 -12.28
C GLN A 128 -6.77 -13.88 -12.93
N ASP A 129 -7.74 -13.44 -12.12
CA ASP A 129 -9.03 -12.95 -12.59
C ASP A 129 -8.90 -11.68 -13.45
N VAL A 130 -7.96 -10.77 -13.13
CA VAL A 130 -7.65 -9.60 -13.97
C VAL A 130 -6.90 -10.04 -15.22
N SER A 131 -5.89 -10.90 -15.08
CA SER A 131 -5.11 -11.42 -16.21
C SER A 131 -6.01 -12.07 -17.27
N ASP A 132 -6.98 -12.87 -16.84
CA ASP A 132 -7.93 -13.53 -17.73
C ASP A 132 -8.85 -12.55 -18.45
N ARG A 133 -9.18 -11.42 -17.81
CA ARG A 133 -10.02 -10.36 -18.39
C ARG A 133 -9.23 -9.43 -19.30
N PHE A 134 -7.91 -9.38 -19.20
CA PHE A 134 -7.05 -8.65 -20.15
C PHE A 134 -6.61 -9.54 -21.32
N ARG A 135 -6.79 -10.86 -21.22
CA ARG A 135 -6.33 -11.80 -22.24
C ARG A 135 -6.95 -11.50 -23.61
N ASP A 136 -6.09 -11.38 -24.62
CA ASP A 136 -6.51 -11.38 -26.01
C ASP A 136 -6.85 -12.80 -26.47
N TRP A 137 -8.14 -13.05 -26.64
CA TRP A 137 -8.64 -14.33 -27.14
C TRP A 137 -8.57 -14.47 -28.66
N SER A 138 -8.25 -13.40 -29.39
CA SER A 138 -8.18 -13.42 -30.86
C SER A 138 -7.04 -14.30 -31.40
N GLU A 139 -6.01 -14.55 -30.59
CA GLU A 139 -4.89 -15.42 -30.92
C GLU A 139 -5.21 -16.92 -30.78
N TYR A 140 -6.35 -17.27 -30.16
CA TYR A 140 -6.70 -18.64 -29.83
C TYR A 140 -7.87 -19.15 -30.66
N SER A 141 -7.87 -20.46 -30.93
CA SER A 141 -9.04 -21.08 -31.55
C SER A 141 -10.25 -21.03 -30.60
N LYS A 142 -11.45 -21.00 -31.18
CA LYS A 142 -12.70 -21.04 -30.42
C LYS A 142 -12.76 -22.21 -29.43
N GLU A 143 -12.27 -23.39 -29.82
CA GLU A 143 -12.27 -24.57 -28.95
C GLU A 143 -11.36 -24.39 -27.73
N VAL A 144 -10.18 -23.77 -27.90
CA VAL A 144 -9.26 -23.50 -26.79
C VAL A 144 -9.86 -22.47 -25.83
N LYS A 145 -10.40 -21.38 -26.38
CA LYS A 145 -11.11 -20.35 -25.61
C LYS A 145 -12.27 -20.95 -24.81
N ASP A 146 -13.18 -21.67 -25.47
CA ASP A 146 -14.37 -22.24 -24.84
C ASP A 146 -14.00 -23.26 -23.76
N LYS A 147 -12.98 -24.11 -24.01
CA LYS A 147 -12.49 -25.08 -23.03
C LYS A 147 -11.88 -24.39 -21.81
N TYR A 148 -11.06 -23.36 -22.03
CA TYR A 148 -10.46 -22.59 -20.95
C TYR A 148 -11.53 -21.93 -20.09
N ILE A 149 -12.43 -21.14 -20.71
CA ILE A 149 -13.46 -20.38 -19.98
C ILE A 149 -14.35 -21.32 -19.17
N LYS A 150 -14.75 -22.49 -19.71
CA LYS A 150 -15.54 -23.48 -18.96
C LYS A 150 -14.78 -24.10 -17.77
N THR A 151 -13.46 -24.20 -17.88
CA THR A 151 -12.61 -24.80 -16.84
C THR A 151 -12.27 -23.78 -15.75
N ALA A 152 -11.87 -22.57 -16.13
CA ALA A 152 -11.55 -21.48 -15.22
C ALA A 152 -12.80 -20.95 -14.49
N TYR A 153 -13.93 -20.87 -15.18
CA TYR A 153 -15.20 -20.39 -14.65
C TYR A 153 -16.27 -21.49 -14.75
N PRO A 154 -16.25 -22.50 -13.85
CA PRO A 154 -17.17 -23.63 -13.90
C PRO A 154 -18.61 -23.21 -13.55
N ASP A 155 -18.77 -22.28 -12.59
CA ASP A 155 -20.06 -21.71 -12.24
C ASP A 155 -20.65 -20.92 -13.41
N LYS A 156 -21.95 -21.14 -13.67
CA LYS A 156 -22.61 -20.55 -14.84
C LYS A 156 -22.74 -19.03 -14.71
N LYS A 157 -23.06 -18.51 -13.53
CA LYS A 157 -23.26 -17.06 -13.34
C LYS A 157 -21.94 -16.32 -13.43
N GLU A 158 -20.90 -16.86 -12.81
CA GLU A 158 -19.56 -16.30 -12.89
C GLU A 158 -19.04 -16.27 -14.33
N ARG A 159 -19.24 -17.36 -15.08
CA ARG A 159 -18.88 -17.43 -16.49
C ARG A 159 -19.66 -16.44 -17.36
N GLU A 160 -20.96 -16.27 -17.11
CA GLU A 160 -21.77 -15.26 -17.82
C GLU A 160 -21.26 -13.84 -17.51
N GLN A 161 -20.89 -13.56 -16.26
CA GLN A 161 -20.30 -12.28 -15.90
C GLN A 161 -18.94 -12.07 -16.57
N TYR A 162 -18.05 -13.07 -16.56
CA TYR A 162 -16.78 -13.02 -17.27
C TYR A 162 -16.97 -12.71 -18.76
N LEU A 163 -17.90 -13.39 -19.43
CA LEU A 163 -18.18 -13.14 -20.84
C LEU A 163 -18.71 -11.72 -21.11
N LYS A 164 -19.46 -11.13 -20.17
CA LYS A 164 -19.87 -9.72 -20.25
C LYS A 164 -18.69 -8.78 -20.04
N ASP A 165 -17.83 -9.09 -19.07
CA ASP A 165 -16.64 -8.30 -18.74
C ASP A 165 -15.69 -8.20 -19.94
N ILE A 166 -15.57 -9.26 -20.74
CA ILE A 166 -14.75 -9.29 -21.97
C ILE A 166 -15.54 -8.94 -23.25
N GLY A 167 -16.76 -8.42 -23.14
CA GLY A 167 -17.56 -7.96 -24.29
C GLY A 167 -18.13 -9.06 -25.22
N GLU A 168 -18.02 -10.33 -24.85
CA GLU A 168 -18.54 -11.48 -25.61
C GLU A 168 -20.03 -11.74 -25.37
N MET A 169 -20.61 -11.11 -24.35
CA MET A 169 -22.02 -11.21 -23.99
C MET A 169 -22.56 -9.82 -23.65
N LYS A 170 -23.77 -9.50 -24.13
CA LYS A 170 -24.49 -8.26 -23.81
C LYS A 170 -25.46 -8.47 -22.66
#